data_AF-X1HIX3-F1
#
_entry.id   AF-X1HIX3-F1
#
_cell.length_a   1.000
_cell.length_b   1.000
_cell.length_c   1.000
_cell.angle_alpha   90.00
_cell.angle_beta   90.00
_cell.angle_gamma   90.00
#
_symmetry.space_group_name_H-M   'P 1'
#
loop_
_entity.id
_entity.type
_entity.pdbx_description
1 polymer ?
#
loop_
_entity_poly.entity_id
_entity_poly.type
_entity_poly.pdbx_seq_one_letter_code
_entity_poly.pdbx_strand_id
1 'polypeptide(L)' 'MKRRDTGILGEKLAKDFLKKRGYHILETNYRCPEGEIDIVARHKDY' A
#
# COMPACT_ATOMS: atom_id res chain seq x y z
N MET A 1 9.12 -17.16 12.26
CA MET A 1 8.85 -16.34 11.05
C MET A 1 9.71 -15.09 11.12
N LYS A 2 10.46 -14.76 10.07
CA LYS A 2 11.29 -13.55 10.07
C LYS A 2 10.37 -12.33 9.96
N ARG A 3 10.62 -11.28 10.74
CA ARG A 3 9.80 -10.04 10.76
C ARG A 3 9.54 -9.46 9.35
N ARG A 4 10.50 -9.67 8.45
CA ARG A 4 10.43 -9.24 7.05
C ARG A 4 9.31 -9.93 6.25
N ASP A 5 9.11 -11.23 6.47
CA ASP A 5 8.10 -12.01 5.74
C ASP A 5 6.68 -11.57 6.14
N THR A 6 6.49 -11.27 7.43
CA THR A 6 5.23 -10.73 7.96
C THR A 6 4.93 -9.33 7.39
N GLY A 7 5.95 -8.46 7.27
CA GLY A 7 5.79 -7.14 6.64
C GLY A 7 5.33 -7.24 5.20
N ILE A 8 6.03 -8.04 4.38
CA ILE A 8 5.69 -8.27 2.97
C ILE A 8 4.26 -8.80 2.82
N LEU A 9 3.87 -9.75 3.68
CA LEU A 9 2.51 -10.29 3.67
C LEU A 9 1.47 -9.22 4.05
N GLY A 10 1.76 -8.40 5.06
CA GLY A 10 0.88 -7.31 5.48
C GLY A 10 0.64 -6.29 4.38
N GLU A 11 1.70 -5.82 3.72
CA GLU A 11 1.59 -4.90 2.58
C GLU A 11 0.79 -5.49 1.42
N LYS A 12 0.99 -6.78 1.13
CA LYS A 12 0.20 -7.48 0.11
C LYS A 12 -1.29 -7.49 0.46
N LEU A 13 -1.62 -7.87 1.69
CA LEU A 13 -3.01 -7.90 2.17
C LEU A 13 -3.65 -6.52 2.16
N ALA A 14 -2.91 -5.47 2.54
CA ALA A 14 -3.39 -4.09 2.51
C ALA A 14 -3.71 -3.64 1.08
N LYS A 15 -2.83 -3.91 0.11
CA LYS A 15 -3.08 -3.62 -1.32
C LYS A 15 -4.31 -4.35 -1.84
N ASP A 16 -4.43 -5.64 -1.54
CA ASP A 16 -5.56 -6.45 -1.98
C ASP A 16 -6.88 -5.97 -1.37
N PHE A 17 -6.87 -5.58 -0.10
CA PHE A 17 -8.02 -5.00 0.59
C PHE A 17 -8.47 -3.69 -0.07
N LEU A 18 -7.54 -2.77 -0.33
CA LEU A 18 -7.84 -1.48 -0.97
C LEU A 18 -8.42 -1.68 -2.37
N LYS A 19 -7.83 -2.57 -3.18
CA LYS A 19 -8.37 -2.93 -4.51
C LYS A 19 -9.79 -3.47 -4.43
N LYS A 20 -10.06 -4.39 -3.50
CA LYS A 20 -11.41 -4.95 -3.28
C LYS A 20 -12.43 -3.90 -2.86
N ARG A 21 -11.99 -2.83 -2.20
CA ARG A 21 -12.82 -1.68 -1.81
C ARG A 21 -13.03 -0.67 -2.93
N GLY A 22 -12.48 -0.91 -4.13
CA GLY A 22 -12.62 -0.02 -5.28
C GLY A 22 -11.60 1.12 -5.31
N TYR A 23 -10.51 1.03 -4.54
CA TYR A 23 -9.40 1.96 -4.64
C TYR A 23 -8.50 1.58 -5.82
N HIS A 24 -8.00 2.58 -6.53
CA HIS A 24 -6.94 2.43 -7.51
C HIS A 24 -5.59 2.70 -6.83
N ILE A 25 -4.69 1.72 -6.87
CA ILE A 25 -3.34 1.89 -6.33
C ILE A 25 -2.54 2.71 -7.33
N LEU A 26 -2.06 3.88 -6.89
CA LEU A 26 -1.26 4.79 -7.72
C LEU A 26 0.23 4.46 -7.61
N GLU A 27 0.71 4.23 -6.39
CA GLU A 27 2.11 3.98 -6.11
C GLU A 27 2.27 3.13 -4.85
N THR A 28 3.42 2.45 -4.72
CA THR A 28 3.78 1.67 -3.53
C THR A 28 5.25 1.89 -3.23
N ASN A 29 5.65 1.83 -1.96
CA ASN A 29 7.01 2.14 -1.49
C ASN A 29 7.46 3.55 -1.92
N TYR A 30 6.55 4.52 -1.81
CA TYR A 30 6.85 5.91 -2.10
C TYR A 30 7.83 6.46 -1.06
N ARG A 31 8.83 7.20 -1.53
CA ARG A 31 9.86 7.81 -0.69
C ARG A 31 10.15 9.22 -1.20
N CYS A 32 10.21 10.17 -0.28
CA CYS A 32 10.64 11.54 -0.52
C CYS A 32 11.63 11.96 0.59
N PRO A 33 12.31 13.11 0.46
CA PRO A 33 13.23 13.60 1.51
C PRO A 33 12.58 13.73 2.89
N GLU A 34 11.27 13.97 2.95
CA GLU A 34 10.50 14.17 4.17
C GLU A 34 10.00 12.86 4.81
N GLY A 35 10.03 11.73 4.09
CA GLY A 35 9.56 10.46 4.63
C GLY A 35 9.22 9.38 3.60
N GLU A 36 8.47 8.38 4.06
CA GLU A 36 8.05 7.23 3.26
C GLU A 36 6.56 6.91 3.46
N ILE A 37 5.93 6.37 2.41
CA ILE A 37 4.55 5.89 2.40
C ILE A 37 4.51 4.53 1.70
N ASP A 38 3.98 3.50 2.36
CA ASP A 38 3.95 2.15 1.80
C ASP A 38 3.01 2.02 0.58
N ILE A 39 1.85 2.67 0.61
CA ILE A 39 0.82 2.56 -0.44
C ILE A 39 0.11 3.91 -0.63
N VAL A 40 0.12 4.42 -1.86
CA VAL A 40 -0.67 5.58 -2.30
C VAL A 40 -1.84 5.06 -3.14
N ALA A 41 -3.07 5.39 -2.74
CA ALA A 41 -4.27 4.91 -3.41
C ALA A 41 -5.34 6.01 -3.53
N ARG A 42 -6.10 5.97 -4.62
CA ARG A 42 -7.20 6.91 -4.92
C ARG A 42 -8.54 6.17 -4.90
N HIS A 43 -9.54 6.75 -4.23
CA HIS A 43 -10.89 6.19 -4.17
C HIS A 43 -11.90 7.10 -4.83
N LYS A 44 -12.19 6.79 -6.10
CA LYS A 44 -13.06 7.55 -7.00
C LYS A 44 -12.64 9.02 -7.16
N ASP A 45 -12.97 9.57 -8.31
CA ASP A 45 -12.85 11.00 -8.56
C ASP A 45 -14.19 11.61 -8.12
N TYR A 46 -14.23 12.18 -6.91
CA TYR A 46 -15.28 13.12 -6.54
C TYR A 46 -14.83 14.52 -6.94
#